data_AF-A0A484ZK17-F1
#
_entry.id   AF-A0A484ZK17-F1
#
_cell.length_a   1.000
_cell.length_b   1.000
_cell.length_c   1.000
_cell.angle_alpha   90.00
_cell.angle_beta   90.00
_cell.angle_gamma   90.00
#
_symmetry.space_group_name_H-M   'P 1'
#
loop_
_entity.id
_entity.type
_entity.pdbx_description
1 polymer ?
#
loop_
_entity_poly.entity_id
_entity_poly.type
_entity_poly.pdbx_seq_one_letter_code
_entity_poly.pdbx_strand_id
1 'polypeptide(L)'
;MSSGDTIVMTYDYTDADGDDDDSSLNTRVTWHYTPAGGGADVLIASVGVNATSATPGTSTIILPAAAIGATVIKATIQEYSKSGDPIAGQTITIADTSLSTAPGGGGGGGTPTNPGPVLPGTGVTPGIYASGDSTFTNNLIGALGTNLKVGDTYVFKLWDSAAVGTTDLTATVPNYTWHLVGTSATDGITGDFTTSVSGGDFTIPVNSAADGTTLTGSDDGAQGFGLAVDY
;
A
#
# COMPACT_ATOMS: atom_id res chain seq x y z
N MET A 1 7.43 3.97 -3.57
CA MET A 1 6.92 4.33 -2.24
C MET A 1 5.86 3.29 -1.89
N SER A 2 5.76 2.88 -0.64
CA SER A 2 4.91 1.78 -0.22
C SER A 2 4.02 2.14 0.97
N SER A 3 2.94 1.40 1.18
CA SER A 3 2.14 1.53 2.40
C SER A 3 3.01 1.26 3.64
N GLY A 4 2.80 2.04 4.70
CA GLY A 4 3.66 2.05 5.89
C GLY A 4 4.88 2.96 5.80
N ASP A 5 5.24 3.47 4.61
CA ASP A 5 6.28 4.49 4.50
C ASP A 5 5.85 5.77 5.24
N THR A 6 6.83 6.44 5.85
CA THR A 6 6.63 7.72 6.53
C THR A 6 7.00 8.86 5.58
N ILE A 7 6.10 9.83 5.42
CA ILE A 7 6.36 11.07 4.69
C ILE A 7 6.37 12.21 5.71
N VAL A 8 7.44 13.00 5.70
CA VAL A 8 7.60 14.17 6.57
C VAL A 8 7.69 15.41 5.71
N MET A 9 6.75 16.33 5.90
CA MET A 9 6.87 17.70 5.41
C MET A 9 7.45 18.57 6.52
N THR A 10 8.40 19.42 6.14
CA THR A 10 8.92 20.50 6.97
C THR A 10 8.51 21.82 6.35
N TYR A 11 8.24 22.82 7.20
CA TYR A 11 7.94 24.18 6.75
C TYR A 11 8.54 25.17 7.72
N ASP A 12 8.98 26.30 7.20
CA ASP A 12 9.35 27.45 8.02
C ASP A 12 8.13 28.35 8.21
N TYR A 13 8.04 28.94 9.39
CA TYR A 13 7.06 29.97 9.69
C TYR A 13 7.80 31.26 9.98
N THR A 14 7.37 32.35 9.34
CA THR A 14 7.92 33.68 9.58
C THR A 14 6.78 34.64 9.75
N ASP A 15 6.73 35.27 10.91
CA ASP A 15 5.81 36.34 11.22
C ASP A 15 6.61 37.61 11.57
N ALA A 16 6.21 38.74 11.00
CA ALA A 16 6.96 39.99 11.12
C ALA A 16 6.79 40.63 12.51
N ASP A 17 5.66 40.38 13.16
CA ASP A 17 5.30 40.96 14.45
C ASP A 17 5.71 40.05 15.63
N GLY A 18 6.17 38.82 15.33
CA GLY A 18 6.79 37.89 16.26
C GLY A 18 5.82 36.90 16.91
N ASP A 19 4.66 36.68 16.31
CA ASP A 19 3.69 35.71 16.79
C ASP A 19 4.16 34.26 16.62
N ASP A 20 3.66 33.37 17.48
CA ASP A 20 3.90 31.93 17.38
C ASP A 20 3.09 31.32 16.21
N ASP A 21 3.65 30.26 15.63
CA ASP A 21 2.96 29.40 14.67
C ASP A 21 1.87 28.56 15.34
N ASP A 22 0.76 28.37 14.61
CA ASP A 22 -0.30 27.40 14.95
C ASP A 22 -0.73 26.57 13.72
N SER A 23 0.10 26.50 12.68
CA SER A 23 -0.26 25.87 11.40
C SER A 23 -0.32 24.34 11.48
N SER A 24 0.35 23.68 12.44
CA SER A 24 0.58 22.22 12.39
C SER A 24 -0.63 21.34 12.67
N LEU A 25 -1.78 21.92 13.04
CA LEU A 25 -3.00 21.15 13.28
C LEU A 25 -3.47 20.46 12.00
N ASN A 26 -4.05 19.26 12.14
CA ASN A 26 -4.54 18.48 10.99
C ASN A 26 -5.73 19.12 10.24
N THR A 27 -6.34 20.16 10.81
CA THR A 27 -7.36 21.00 10.14
C THR A 27 -6.74 22.07 9.24
N ARG A 28 -5.44 22.32 9.36
CA ARG A 28 -4.68 23.37 8.67
C ARG A 28 -3.60 22.77 7.78
N VAL A 29 -2.94 21.70 8.23
CA VAL A 29 -2.14 20.82 7.39
C VAL A 29 -2.91 19.55 7.09
N THR A 30 -3.48 19.48 5.89
CA THR A 30 -4.28 18.35 5.43
C THR A 30 -3.53 17.55 4.38
N TRP A 31 -3.56 16.22 4.52
CA TRP A 31 -2.94 15.29 3.58
C TRP A 31 -3.99 14.44 2.91
N HIS A 32 -3.79 14.13 1.64
CA HIS A 32 -4.72 13.29 0.89
C HIS A 32 -3.97 12.37 -0.08
N TYR A 33 -4.61 11.27 -0.44
CA TYR A 33 -4.26 10.51 -1.64
C TYR A 33 -5.43 10.50 -2.62
N THR A 34 -5.12 10.43 -3.92
CA THR A 34 -6.12 10.15 -4.96
C THR A 34 -6.19 8.64 -5.18
N PRO A 35 -7.36 8.00 -4.99
CA PRO A 35 -7.49 6.54 -5.14
C PRO A 35 -7.07 6.02 -6.51
N ALA A 36 -6.61 4.78 -6.56
CA ALA A 36 -6.37 4.06 -7.81
C ALA A 36 -7.66 4.01 -8.66
N GLY A 37 -7.57 4.36 -9.94
CA GLY A 37 -8.74 4.46 -10.82
C GLY A 37 -9.50 5.79 -10.73
N GLY A 38 -9.05 6.73 -9.89
CA GLY A 38 -9.65 8.04 -9.70
C GLY A 38 -10.75 8.06 -8.63
N GLY A 39 -11.39 9.21 -8.46
CA GLY A 39 -12.40 9.43 -7.44
C GLY A 39 -12.12 10.67 -6.60
N ALA A 40 -12.84 10.81 -5.49
CA ALA A 40 -12.60 11.87 -4.52
C ALA A 40 -11.31 11.59 -3.74
N ASP A 41 -10.57 12.65 -3.43
CA ASP A 41 -9.38 12.58 -2.58
C ASP A 41 -9.77 12.08 -1.17
N VAL A 42 -8.95 11.21 -0.60
CA VAL A 42 -9.18 10.61 0.72
C VAL A 42 -8.15 11.17 1.71
N LEU A 43 -8.62 11.63 2.87
CA LEU A 43 -7.76 12.16 3.93
C LEU A 43 -6.80 11.11 4.47
N ILE A 44 -5.58 11.56 4.77
CA ILE A 44 -4.58 10.82 5.53
C ILE A 44 -4.40 11.51 6.87
N ALA A 45 -4.48 10.74 7.96
CA ALA A 45 -4.21 11.25 9.29
C ALA A 45 -2.74 11.70 9.40
N SER A 46 -2.54 12.93 9.88
CA SER A 46 -1.23 13.52 10.09
C SER A 46 -1.01 13.90 11.55
N VAL A 47 0.25 13.91 11.96
CA VAL A 47 0.70 14.46 13.24
C VAL A 47 1.69 15.57 12.95
N GLY A 48 1.48 16.75 13.54
CA GLY A 48 2.31 17.91 13.30
C GLY A 48 2.85 18.53 14.58
N VAL A 49 3.94 19.28 14.42
CA VAL A 49 4.52 20.14 15.45
C VAL A 49 4.67 21.53 14.84
N ASN A 50 4.21 22.57 15.55
CA ASN A 50 4.34 23.96 15.10
C ASN A 50 5.82 24.34 14.98
N ALA A 51 6.10 25.23 14.04
CA ALA A 51 7.40 25.86 13.91
C ALA A 51 7.72 26.75 15.13
N THR A 52 9.01 26.95 15.38
CA THR A 52 9.51 27.98 16.29
C THR A 52 10.54 28.83 15.54
N SER A 53 10.98 29.94 16.15
CA SER A 53 12.04 30.77 15.58
C SER A 53 13.38 30.06 15.33
N ALA A 54 13.59 28.87 15.93
CA ALA A 54 14.81 28.08 15.78
C ALA A 54 14.60 26.71 15.14
N THR A 55 13.36 26.25 14.98
CA THR A 55 13.05 24.91 14.49
C THR A 55 11.90 24.94 13.48
N PRO A 56 12.08 24.38 12.27
CA PRO A 56 10.99 24.23 11.32
C PRO A 56 9.81 23.45 11.91
N GLY A 57 8.61 23.81 11.49
CA GLY A 57 7.40 23.05 11.75
C GLY A 57 7.41 21.75 10.97
N THR A 58 6.63 20.77 11.44
CA THR A 58 6.53 19.45 10.80
C THR A 58 5.10 19.01 10.62
N SER A 59 4.87 18.19 9.59
CA SER A 59 3.68 17.37 9.45
C SER A 59 4.09 16.01 8.89
N THR A 60 3.75 14.96 9.63
CA THR A 60 4.15 13.59 9.33
C THR A 60 2.92 12.75 9.07
N ILE A 61 2.96 11.95 8.01
CA ILE A 61 1.98 10.89 7.73
C ILE A 61 2.67 9.54 7.63
N ILE A 62 1.91 8.49 7.94
CA ILE A 62 2.22 7.12 7.55
C ILE A 62 1.27 6.79 6.40
N LEU A 63 1.79 6.34 5.27
CA LEU A 63 0.95 5.99 4.14
C LEU A 63 0.02 4.82 4.51
N PRO A 64 -1.31 5.03 4.49
CA PRO A 64 -2.24 3.99 4.88
C PRO A 64 -2.26 2.89 3.83
N ALA A 65 -2.63 1.68 4.24
CA ALA A 65 -2.80 0.55 3.34
C ALA A 65 -3.83 0.83 2.23
N ALA A 66 -4.88 1.60 2.54
CA ALA A 66 -5.87 2.03 1.58
C ALA A 66 -5.34 2.95 0.46
N ALA A 67 -4.13 3.51 0.60
CA ALA A 67 -3.50 4.31 -0.44
C ALA A 67 -2.81 3.46 -1.52
N ILE A 68 -2.76 2.12 -1.41
CA ILE A 68 -2.15 1.27 -2.44
C ILE A 68 -2.76 1.54 -3.82
N GLY A 69 -1.89 1.70 -4.81
CA GLY A 69 -2.25 2.08 -6.18
C GLY A 69 -2.45 3.58 -6.41
N ALA A 70 -2.52 4.41 -5.36
CA ALA A 70 -2.59 5.86 -5.50
C ALA A 70 -1.31 6.39 -6.15
N THR A 71 -1.46 7.22 -7.18
CA THR A 71 -0.32 7.81 -7.91
C THR A 71 0.04 9.22 -7.45
N VAL A 72 -0.83 9.82 -6.63
CA VAL A 72 -0.69 11.22 -6.18
C VAL A 72 -0.94 11.28 -4.68
N ILE A 73 0.05 11.82 -3.96
CA ILE A 73 -0.08 12.23 -2.56
C ILE A 73 -0.02 13.74 -2.51
N LYS A 74 -1.03 14.34 -1.87
CA LYS A 74 -1.27 15.77 -1.80
C LYS A 74 -1.12 16.27 -0.38
N ALA A 75 -0.72 17.52 -0.24
CA ALA A 75 -0.78 18.22 1.03
C ALA A 75 -1.26 19.65 0.80
N THR A 76 -1.95 20.23 1.79
CA THR A 76 -2.26 21.65 1.83
C THR A 76 -1.92 22.17 3.20
N ILE A 77 -1.26 23.33 3.26
CA ILE A 77 -0.96 24.06 4.49
C ILE A 77 -1.75 25.37 4.44
N GLN A 78 -2.58 25.61 5.44
CA GLN A 78 -3.11 26.93 5.74
C GLN A 78 -2.20 27.58 6.79
N GLU A 79 -1.48 28.63 6.39
CA GLU A 79 -0.72 29.45 7.34
C GLU A 79 -1.65 29.98 8.42
N TYR A 80 -1.24 29.81 9.68
CA TYR A 80 -2.05 30.21 10.83
C TYR A 80 -1.17 30.71 11.98
N SER A 81 -1.45 31.94 12.40
CA SER A 81 -0.81 32.57 13.55
C SER A 81 -1.61 32.27 14.82
N LYS A 82 -0.92 32.10 15.95
CA LYS A 82 -1.56 31.86 17.25
C LYS A 82 -2.30 33.09 17.79
N SER A 83 -1.78 34.28 17.50
CA SER A 83 -2.27 35.54 18.06
C SER A 83 -2.31 36.72 17.08
N GLY A 84 -1.79 36.56 15.87
CA GLY A 84 -1.66 37.64 14.90
C GLY A 84 -2.96 38.04 14.22
N ASP A 85 -2.98 39.27 13.72
CA ASP A 85 -4.02 39.81 12.86
C ASP A 85 -3.43 40.16 11.48
N PRO A 86 -3.83 39.48 10.39
CA PRO A 86 -4.83 38.42 10.34
C PRO A 86 -4.34 37.09 10.91
N ILE A 87 -5.26 36.34 11.54
CA ILE A 87 -4.94 35.04 12.16
C ILE A 87 -4.61 33.93 11.15
N ALA A 88 -5.06 34.07 9.90
CA ALA A 88 -4.82 33.13 8.83
C ALA A 88 -4.15 33.84 7.64
N GLY A 89 -3.09 33.24 7.12
CA GLY A 89 -2.31 33.71 5.99
C GLY A 89 -2.67 33.01 4.68
N GLN A 90 -1.66 32.76 3.85
CA GLN A 90 -1.82 32.10 2.57
C GLN A 90 -2.05 30.60 2.72
N THR A 91 -2.69 30.02 1.70
CA THR A 91 -2.78 28.57 1.54
C THR A 91 -1.69 28.11 0.57
N ILE A 92 -0.85 27.17 1.02
CA ILE A 92 0.16 26.51 0.19
C ILE A 92 -0.40 25.15 -0.23
N THR A 93 -0.46 24.90 -1.53
CA THR A 93 -0.96 23.63 -2.09
C THR A 93 0.17 22.84 -2.74
N ILE A 94 0.36 21.62 -2.26
CA ILE A 94 1.22 20.60 -2.85
C ILE A 94 0.29 19.61 -3.57
N ALA A 95 0.20 19.77 -4.88
CA ALA A 95 -0.67 18.97 -5.74
C ALA A 95 -0.14 17.55 -5.94
N ASP A 96 1.18 17.36 -5.83
CA ASP A 96 1.82 16.05 -5.84
C ASP A 96 3.20 16.14 -5.18
N THR A 97 3.42 15.35 -4.13
CA THR A 97 4.73 15.28 -3.43
C THR A 97 5.86 14.68 -4.27
N SER A 98 5.56 14.00 -5.37
CA SER A 98 6.58 13.41 -6.25
C SER A 98 7.20 14.41 -7.23
N LEU A 99 6.66 15.63 -7.30
CA LEU A 99 7.14 16.69 -8.19
C LEU A 99 8.13 17.62 -7.49
N SER A 100 9.29 17.84 -8.10
CA SER A 100 10.32 18.76 -7.59
C SER A 100 10.06 20.23 -7.91
N THR A 101 9.49 20.50 -9.10
CA THR A 101 8.96 21.79 -9.52
C THR A 101 7.87 21.50 -10.55
N ALA A 102 6.66 22.03 -10.40
CA ALA A 102 5.62 21.79 -11.42
C ALA A 102 5.72 22.82 -12.55
N PRO A 103 5.35 22.49 -13.81
CA PRO A 103 4.76 23.47 -14.69
C PRO A 103 3.48 23.99 -14.00
N GLY A 104 3.54 25.15 -13.34
CA GLY A 104 2.43 25.73 -12.57
C GLY A 104 2.52 25.64 -11.03
N GLY A 105 3.67 25.31 -10.43
CA GLY A 105 3.94 25.54 -8.99
C GLY A 105 3.47 24.52 -7.94
N GLY A 106 2.85 23.39 -8.28
CA GLY A 106 2.24 22.44 -7.33
C GLY A 106 3.15 21.42 -6.60
N GLY A 107 4.45 21.68 -6.42
CA GLY A 107 5.38 20.79 -5.69
C GLY A 107 5.96 21.50 -4.45
N GLY A 108 6.34 20.75 -3.40
CA GLY A 108 6.73 21.30 -2.08
C GLY A 108 8.15 21.88 -1.98
N GLY A 109 8.89 22.05 -3.09
CA GLY A 109 10.23 22.64 -3.10
C GLY A 109 11.36 21.84 -2.42
N GLY A 110 11.04 20.73 -1.74
CA GLY A 110 11.98 19.83 -1.04
C GLY A 110 12.34 18.57 -1.84
N THR A 111 12.83 17.54 -1.14
CA THR A 111 13.08 16.21 -1.73
C THR A 111 11.75 15.57 -2.13
N PRO A 112 11.52 15.30 -3.43
CA PRO A 112 10.29 14.68 -3.85
C PRO A 112 10.17 13.24 -3.33
N THR A 113 8.94 12.79 -3.12
CA THR A 113 8.68 11.37 -2.89
C THR A 113 8.93 10.58 -4.19
N ASN A 114 9.14 9.26 -4.06
CA ASN A 114 9.31 8.41 -5.24
C ASN A 114 8.02 8.41 -6.07
N PRO A 115 8.10 8.71 -7.38
CA PRO A 115 6.93 8.71 -8.26
C PRO A 115 6.40 7.30 -8.48
N GLY A 116 5.15 7.22 -8.92
CA GLY A 116 4.47 5.97 -9.22
C GLY A 116 3.44 5.58 -8.18
N PRO A 117 2.72 4.46 -8.39
CA PRO A 117 1.71 4.02 -7.45
C PRO A 117 2.35 3.69 -6.09
N VAL A 118 1.63 3.96 -5.01
CA VAL A 118 1.94 3.40 -3.70
C VAL A 118 1.85 1.88 -3.81
N LEU A 119 2.96 1.20 -3.53
CA LEU A 119 3.02 -0.26 -3.57
C LEU A 119 2.56 -0.85 -2.23
N PRO A 120 2.17 -2.14 -2.20
CA PRO A 120 2.08 -2.88 -0.96
C PRO A 120 3.39 -2.78 -0.15
N GLY A 121 3.27 -2.62 1.15
CA GLY A 121 4.40 -2.48 2.08
C GLY A 121 4.10 -3.09 3.45
N THR A 122 4.61 -2.48 4.51
CA THR A 122 4.47 -3.02 5.88
C THR A 122 3.10 -2.76 6.52
N GLY A 123 2.26 -1.95 5.87
CA GLY A 123 0.89 -1.69 6.32
C GLY A 123 -0.14 -2.76 5.91
N VAL A 124 0.29 -3.82 5.23
CA VAL A 124 -0.60 -4.88 4.75
C VAL A 124 -0.20 -6.27 5.22
N THR A 125 -1.20 -7.13 5.37
CA THR A 125 -1.02 -8.54 5.70
C THR A 125 -1.57 -9.40 4.57
N PRO A 126 -0.72 -10.06 3.77
CA PRO A 126 -1.17 -10.99 2.74
C PRO A 126 -1.63 -12.31 3.37
N GLY A 127 -2.55 -12.99 2.70
CA GLY A 127 -2.95 -14.33 3.07
C GLY A 127 -3.50 -15.16 1.92
N ILE A 128 -3.27 -16.45 2.01
CA ILE A 128 -3.83 -17.47 1.11
C ILE A 128 -4.75 -18.33 1.96
N TYR A 129 -5.98 -18.52 1.51
CA TYR A 129 -7.00 -19.26 2.26
C TYR A 129 -7.71 -20.25 1.35
N ALA A 130 -8.25 -21.33 1.91
CA ALA A 130 -9.21 -22.14 1.17
C ALA A 130 -10.46 -21.28 0.86
N SER A 131 -11.04 -21.44 -0.33
CA SER A 131 -12.20 -20.63 -0.76
C SER A 131 -13.43 -20.80 0.14
N GLY A 132 -13.53 -21.94 0.84
CA GLY A 132 -14.56 -22.19 1.86
C GLY A 132 -14.25 -21.62 3.25
N ASP A 133 -13.07 -21.06 3.50
CA ASP A 133 -12.76 -20.40 4.78
C ASP A 133 -13.41 -19.02 4.84
N SER A 134 -14.59 -18.95 5.45
CA SER A 134 -15.34 -17.70 5.62
C SER A 134 -14.81 -16.81 6.74
N THR A 135 -13.90 -17.33 7.57
CA THR A 135 -13.34 -16.62 8.72
C THR A 135 -11.93 -16.07 8.47
N PHE A 136 -11.27 -16.55 7.41
CA PHE A 136 -9.92 -16.16 7.03
C PHE A 136 -8.89 -16.29 8.18
N THR A 137 -9.08 -17.30 9.04
CA THR A 137 -8.18 -17.56 10.17
C THR A 137 -7.01 -18.47 9.82
N ASN A 138 -7.17 -19.31 8.78
CA ASN A 138 -6.16 -20.31 8.40
C ASN A 138 -5.31 -19.79 7.23
N ASN A 139 -4.44 -18.81 7.51
CA ASN A 139 -3.52 -18.31 6.50
C ASN A 139 -2.48 -19.39 6.14
N LEU A 140 -2.40 -19.73 4.85
CA LEU A 140 -1.51 -20.75 4.31
C LEU A 140 -0.15 -20.20 3.89
N ILE A 141 0.05 -18.87 3.87
CA ILE A 141 1.37 -18.29 3.59
C ILE A 141 2.36 -18.71 4.67
N GLY A 142 3.48 -19.30 4.26
CA GLY A 142 4.51 -19.82 5.17
C GLY A 142 4.12 -21.12 5.90
N ALA A 143 2.92 -21.65 5.68
CA ALA A 143 2.50 -22.94 6.18
C ALA A 143 3.09 -24.07 5.32
N LEU A 144 4.35 -24.43 5.61
CA LEU A 144 5.00 -25.58 5.00
C LEU A 144 4.26 -26.87 5.42
N GLY A 145 3.88 -27.70 4.45
CA GLY A 145 3.27 -29.02 4.70
C GLY A 145 1.75 -29.09 4.58
N THR A 146 1.08 -28.04 4.10
CA THR A 146 -0.33 -28.15 3.68
C THR A 146 -0.38 -28.95 2.38
N ASN A 147 -0.86 -30.19 2.42
CA ASN A 147 -1.04 -31.00 1.23
C ASN A 147 -2.14 -30.38 0.34
N LEU A 148 -1.72 -29.71 -0.73
CA LEU A 148 -2.64 -29.20 -1.75
C LEU A 148 -3.38 -30.37 -2.39
N LYS A 149 -4.71 -30.29 -2.42
CA LYS A 149 -5.55 -31.33 -3.05
C LYS A 149 -6.05 -30.83 -4.39
N VAL A 150 -5.95 -31.70 -5.39
CA VAL A 150 -6.53 -31.46 -6.71
C VAL A 150 -8.02 -31.14 -6.58
N GLY A 151 -8.46 -30.08 -7.25
CA GLY A 151 -9.84 -29.59 -7.21
C GLY A 151 -10.16 -28.62 -6.07
N ASP A 152 -9.32 -28.53 -5.03
CA ASP A 152 -9.49 -27.49 -4.02
C ASP A 152 -9.20 -26.12 -4.62
N THR A 153 -9.95 -25.11 -4.19
CA THR A 153 -9.81 -23.72 -4.66
C THR A 153 -9.34 -22.84 -3.53
N TYR A 154 -8.43 -21.93 -3.84
CA TYR A 154 -7.80 -21.01 -2.90
C TYR A 154 -7.99 -19.57 -3.35
N VAL A 155 -8.11 -18.69 -2.36
CA VAL A 155 -8.30 -17.25 -2.54
C VAL A 155 -7.11 -16.51 -1.94
N PHE A 156 -6.66 -15.47 -2.64
CA PHE A 156 -5.72 -14.52 -2.10
C PHE A 156 -6.49 -13.38 -1.44
N LYS A 157 -6.01 -12.95 -0.27
CA LYS A 157 -6.48 -11.73 0.37
C LYS A 157 -5.31 -10.85 0.77
N LEU A 158 -5.40 -9.56 0.47
CA LEU A 158 -4.53 -8.55 1.02
C LEU A 158 -5.32 -7.74 2.05
N TRP A 159 -4.91 -7.77 3.30
CA TRP A 159 -5.61 -7.06 4.38
C TRP A 159 -4.89 -5.79 4.78
N ASP A 160 -5.63 -4.80 5.28
CA ASP A 160 -5.04 -3.79 6.17
C ASP A 160 -4.50 -4.51 7.42
N SER A 161 -3.22 -4.34 7.75
CA SER A 161 -2.61 -4.99 8.91
C SER A 161 -3.26 -4.61 10.24
N ALA A 162 -3.85 -3.42 10.35
CA ALA A 162 -4.57 -3.00 11.55
C ALA A 162 -5.98 -3.63 11.66
N ALA A 163 -6.48 -4.26 10.59
CA ALA A 163 -7.87 -4.70 10.46
C ALA A 163 -8.01 -6.01 9.68
N VAL A 164 -7.11 -6.97 9.91
CA VAL A 164 -7.11 -8.30 9.25
C VAL A 164 -8.47 -8.99 9.39
N GLY A 165 -8.98 -9.51 8.27
CA GLY A 165 -10.29 -10.18 8.21
C GLY A 165 -11.49 -9.24 8.11
N THR A 166 -11.30 -7.92 8.18
CA THR A 166 -12.40 -6.94 8.07
C THR A 166 -12.22 -5.95 6.93
N THR A 167 -11.00 -5.45 6.70
CA THR A 167 -10.71 -4.51 5.60
C THR A 167 -9.91 -5.19 4.50
N ASP A 168 -10.64 -5.71 3.51
CA ASP A 168 -10.07 -6.38 2.34
C ASP A 168 -9.60 -5.35 1.30
N LEU A 169 -8.31 -5.39 0.98
CA LEU A 169 -7.62 -4.52 0.04
C LEU A 169 -7.21 -5.26 -1.24
N THR A 170 -7.65 -6.50 -1.45
CA THR A 170 -7.25 -7.32 -2.61
C THR A 170 -7.53 -6.63 -3.95
N ALA A 171 -8.59 -5.83 -4.03
CA ALA A 171 -8.92 -5.06 -5.21
C ALA A 171 -7.86 -4.01 -5.61
N THR A 172 -6.96 -3.64 -4.69
CA THR A 172 -5.87 -2.69 -4.95
C THR A 172 -4.69 -3.31 -5.71
N VAL A 173 -4.63 -4.65 -5.78
CA VAL A 173 -3.59 -5.42 -6.47
C VAL A 173 -4.19 -6.36 -7.52
N PRO A 174 -4.96 -5.87 -8.51
CA PRO A 174 -5.80 -6.72 -9.36
C PRO A 174 -5.05 -7.67 -10.29
N ASN A 175 -3.72 -7.53 -10.44
CA ASN A 175 -2.91 -8.32 -11.36
C ASN A 175 -1.96 -9.29 -10.63
N TYR A 176 -2.29 -9.67 -9.39
CA TYR A 176 -1.50 -10.67 -8.67
C TYR A 176 -1.49 -12.01 -9.42
N THR A 177 -0.40 -12.75 -9.35
CA THR A 177 -0.23 -14.04 -10.03
C THR A 177 0.04 -15.15 -9.02
N TRP A 178 -0.54 -16.33 -9.25
CA TRP A 178 -0.30 -17.49 -8.41
C TRP A 178 0.94 -18.27 -8.83
N HIS A 179 1.63 -18.82 -7.83
CA HIS A 179 2.84 -19.62 -7.98
C HIS A 179 2.74 -20.90 -7.16
N LEU A 180 3.31 -21.98 -7.70
CA LEU A 180 3.63 -23.19 -6.95
C LEU A 180 5.12 -23.16 -6.59
N VAL A 181 5.43 -23.15 -5.31
CA VAL A 181 6.80 -23.00 -4.80
C VAL A 181 7.18 -24.16 -3.89
N GLY A 182 8.42 -24.61 -3.99
CA GLY A 182 8.95 -25.67 -3.13
C GLY A 182 9.42 -26.88 -3.93
N THR A 183 9.21 -28.07 -3.38
CA THR A 183 9.70 -29.34 -3.94
C THR A 183 8.56 -30.34 -4.02
N SER A 184 8.46 -31.04 -5.14
CA SER A 184 7.48 -32.11 -5.34
C SER A 184 7.60 -33.24 -4.31
N ALA A 185 6.51 -33.98 -4.12
CA ALA A 185 6.38 -34.95 -3.03
C ALA A 185 7.26 -36.20 -3.19
N THR A 186 7.45 -36.70 -4.41
CA THR A 186 8.10 -37.98 -4.68
C THR A 186 9.24 -37.89 -5.68
N ASP A 187 9.14 -37.05 -6.72
CA ASP A 187 10.18 -36.97 -7.76
C ASP A 187 11.29 -35.93 -7.49
N GLY A 188 11.14 -35.11 -6.44
CA GLY A 188 12.18 -34.21 -5.94
C GLY A 188 12.47 -32.98 -6.82
N ILE A 189 11.58 -32.65 -7.76
CA ILE A 189 11.65 -31.44 -8.57
C ILE A 189 11.38 -30.22 -7.69
N THR A 190 12.35 -29.31 -7.63
CA THR A 190 12.25 -28.04 -6.91
C THR A 190 12.08 -26.88 -7.89
N GLY A 191 11.21 -25.94 -7.58
CA GLY A 191 11.03 -24.76 -8.40
C GLY A 191 10.07 -23.71 -7.84
N ASP A 192 9.94 -22.65 -8.63
CA ASP A 192 8.93 -21.61 -8.53
C ASP A 192 8.23 -21.55 -9.89
N PHE A 193 7.00 -22.04 -9.93
CA PHE A 193 6.23 -22.21 -11.14
C PHE A 193 5.06 -21.24 -11.17
N THR A 194 5.18 -20.22 -12.02
CA THR A 194 4.11 -19.27 -12.30
C THR A 194 2.94 -19.97 -12.98
N THR A 195 1.73 -19.75 -12.48
CA THR A 195 0.50 -20.26 -13.07
C THR A 195 -0.06 -19.27 -14.10
N SER A 196 -1.03 -19.70 -14.90
CA SER A 196 -1.75 -18.83 -15.83
C SER A 196 -2.85 -17.98 -15.18
N VAL A 197 -3.03 -18.05 -13.86
CA VAL A 197 -4.13 -17.37 -13.14
C VAL A 197 -3.64 -16.04 -12.59
N SER A 198 -4.25 -14.96 -13.08
CA SER A 198 -4.00 -13.58 -12.65
C SER A 198 -5.27 -12.96 -12.07
N GLY A 199 -5.17 -12.35 -10.90
CA GLY A 199 -6.23 -11.51 -10.32
C GLY A 199 -7.48 -12.27 -9.88
N GLY A 200 -7.40 -13.59 -9.69
CA GLY A 200 -8.55 -14.41 -9.32
C GLY A 200 -8.17 -15.67 -8.54
N ASP A 201 -9.20 -16.44 -8.17
CA ASP A 201 -9.06 -17.66 -7.38
C ASP A 201 -8.29 -18.75 -8.15
N PHE A 202 -7.49 -19.54 -7.42
CA PHE A 202 -6.72 -20.63 -8.00
C PHE A 202 -7.24 -21.99 -7.57
N THR A 203 -7.68 -22.80 -8.54
CA THR A 203 -8.06 -24.21 -8.33
C THR A 203 -6.87 -25.10 -8.66
N ILE A 204 -6.50 -26.00 -7.74
CA ILE A 204 -5.37 -26.93 -7.94
C ILE A 204 -5.69 -27.87 -9.10
N PRO A 205 -4.93 -27.81 -10.21
CA PRO A 205 -5.17 -28.69 -11.34
C PRO A 205 -4.61 -30.09 -11.10
N VAL A 206 -5.04 -31.04 -11.93
CA VAL A 206 -4.59 -32.44 -11.83
C VAL A 206 -3.11 -32.57 -12.15
N ASN A 207 -2.58 -31.88 -13.19
CA ASN A 207 -1.17 -31.90 -13.61
C ASN A 207 -0.82 -30.85 -14.69
N SER A 208 -1.81 -30.22 -15.33
CA SER A 208 -1.62 -29.22 -16.37
C SER A 208 -2.32 -27.91 -16.03
N ALA A 209 -1.75 -26.78 -16.45
CA ALA A 209 -2.43 -25.50 -16.44
C ALA A 209 -3.71 -25.58 -17.31
N ALA A 210 -4.57 -24.56 -17.20
CA ALA A 210 -5.82 -24.49 -17.96
C ALA A 210 -5.61 -24.50 -19.48
N ASP A 211 -4.42 -24.11 -19.95
CA ASP A 211 -4.00 -24.11 -21.36
C ASP A 211 -3.39 -25.46 -21.83
N GLY A 212 -3.31 -26.46 -20.96
CA GLY A 212 -2.79 -27.80 -21.26
C GLY A 212 -1.27 -27.95 -21.12
N THR A 213 -0.54 -26.91 -20.71
CA THR A 213 0.91 -27.02 -20.43
C THR A 213 1.16 -27.71 -19.08
N THR A 214 2.26 -28.46 -18.97
CA THR A 214 2.70 -29.05 -17.69
C THR A 214 3.09 -27.95 -16.71
N LEU A 215 2.49 -27.94 -15.53
CA LEU A 215 2.61 -26.83 -14.58
C LEU A 215 3.97 -26.80 -13.87
N THR A 216 4.43 -27.96 -13.39
CA THR A 216 5.66 -28.10 -12.59
C THR A 216 6.72 -28.98 -13.25
N GLY A 217 6.38 -29.63 -14.37
CA GLY A 217 7.21 -30.66 -15.01
C GLY A 217 7.37 -31.94 -14.17
N SER A 218 6.67 -32.03 -13.04
CA SER A 218 6.66 -33.17 -12.12
C SER A 218 5.48 -34.10 -12.39
N ASP A 219 5.71 -35.40 -12.22
CA ASP A 219 4.64 -36.40 -12.29
C ASP A 219 3.66 -36.28 -11.10
N ASP A 220 4.12 -35.65 -9.99
CA ASP A 220 3.31 -35.33 -8.81
C ASP A 220 2.39 -34.11 -9.00
N GLY A 221 2.57 -33.36 -10.08
CA GLY A 221 1.83 -32.13 -10.34
C GLY A 221 2.11 -31.06 -9.28
N ALA A 222 1.05 -30.64 -8.58
CA ALA A 222 1.12 -29.66 -7.50
C ALA A 222 1.43 -30.28 -6.13
N GLN A 223 1.46 -31.60 -6.00
CA GLN A 223 1.71 -32.23 -4.70
C GLN A 223 3.16 -32.01 -4.24
N GLY A 224 3.32 -31.64 -2.97
CA GLY A 224 4.62 -31.28 -2.37
C GLY A 224 4.93 -29.78 -2.45
N PHE A 225 4.38 -29.07 -3.43
CA PHE A 225 4.50 -27.63 -3.55
C PHE A 225 3.56 -26.89 -2.58
N GLY A 226 3.98 -25.72 -2.12
CA GLY A 226 3.14 -24.73 -1.46
C GLY A 226 2.60 -23.69 -2.44
N LEU A 227 1.63 -22.90 -1.98
CA LEU A 227 1.11 -21.76 -2.73
C LEU A 227 1.85 -20.48 -2.37
N ALA A 228 2.17 -19.70 -3.38
CA ALA A 228 2.63 -18.33 -3.27
C ALA A 228 1.86 -17.42 -4.23
N VAL A 229 1.90 -16.11 -3.96
CA VAL A 229 1.30 -15.07 -4.79
C VAL A 229 2.31 -13.94 -4.95
N ASP A 230 2.50 -13.49 -6.19
CA ASP A 230 3.22 -12.27 -6.54
C ASP A 230 2.19 -11.16 -6.78
N TYR A 231 2.24 -10.04 -6.05
CA TYR A 231 1.19 -9.01 -5.99
C TYR A 231 1.72 -7.58 -5.86
#